data_AF-A0A7Y0HFD8-F1
#
_entry.id   AF-A0A7Y0HFD8-F1
#
_cell.length_a   1.000
_cell.length_b   1.000
_cell.length_c   1.000
_cell.angle_alpha   90.00
_cell.angle_beta   90.00
_cell.angle_gamma   90.00
#
_symmetry.space_group_name_H-M   'P 1'
#
loop_
_entity.id
_entity.type
_entity.pdbx_description
1 polymer ?
#
loop_
_entity_poly.entity_id
_entity_poly.type
_entity_poly.pdbx_seq_one_letter_code
_entity_poly.pdbx_strand_id
1 'polypeptide(L)'
;MGQFRIVRRKGAAQAFVTRAFLDEDAEARLTDGARKLRPSVWNSGEQPWVIDVFVPFGGADDILQTLRKAVFLGKKVKMLQRSPDGDGVAVVEW
;
A
#
# COMPACT_ATOMS: atom_id res chain seq x y z
N MET A 1 7.33 -9.87 -9.18
CA MET A 1 5.89 -10.20 -8.98
C MET A 1 5.75 -10.94 -7.64
N GLY A 2 4.65 -10.76 -6.89
CA GLY A 2 4.50 -11.32 -5.53
C GLY A 2 4.32 -10.28 -4.41
N GLN A 3 4.02 -9.04 -4.76
CA GLN A 3 3.85 -7.96 -3.78
C GLN A 3 2.40 -7.81 -3.33
N PHE A 4 1.87 -8.89 -2.77
CA PHE A 4 0.58 -8.88 -2.11
C PHE A 4 0.61 -9.78 -0.88
N ARG A 5 -0.34 -9.59 0.03
CA ARG A 5 -0.52 -10.42 1.20
C ARG A 5 -2.01 -10.66 1.41
N ILE A 6 -2.40 -11.93 1.50
CA ILE A 6 -3.73 -12.34 1.95
C ILE A 6 -3.58 -12.77 3.40
N VAL A 7 -4.29 -12.09 4.30
CA VAL A 7 -4.36 -12.50 5.71
C VAL A 7 -5.59 -13.38 5.87
N ARG A 8 -5.40 -14.61 6.36
CA ARG A 8 -6.47 -15.57 6.62
C ARG A 8 -6.63 -15.82 8.11
N ARG A 9 -7.87 -15.95 8.57
CA ARG A 9 -8.22 -16.36 9.94
C ARG A 9 -9.34 -17.37 9.88
N LYS A 10 -9.18 -18.51 10.58
CA LYS A 10 -10.15 -19.62 10.58
C LYS A 10 -10.53 -20.09 9.16
N GLY A 11 -9.56 -20.11 8.24
CA GLY A 11 -9.77 -20.55 6.85
C GLY A 11 -10.35 -19.49 5.90
N ALA A 12 -10.87 -18.36 6.40
CA ALA A 12 -11.43 -17.29 5.58
C ALA A 12 -10.42 -16.15 5.34
N ALA A 13 -10.48 -15.50 4.16
CA ALA A 13 -9.72 -14.29 3.87
C ALA A 13 -10.31 -13.11 4.66
N GLN A 14 -9.48 -12.49 5.50
CA GLN A 14 -9.86 -11.36 6.36
C GLN A 14 -9.35 -10.04 5.79
N ALA A 15 -8.19 -10.08 5.14
CA ALA A 15 -7.62 -8.91 4.49
C ALA A 15 -6.86 -9.29 3.23
N PHE A 16 -6.82 -8.36 2.30
CA PHE A 16 -5.95 -8.38 1.13
C PHE A 16 -5.23 -7.05 1.04
N VAL A 17 -3.90 -7.10 0.92
CA VAL A 17 -3.07 -5.90 0.78
C VAL A 17 -2.13 -6.06 -0.39
N THR A 18 -2.06 -5.05 -1.25
CA THR A 18 -1.05 -4.94 -2.31
C THR A 18 -0.03 -3.88 -1.91
N ARG A 19 1.22 -4.10 -2.30
CA ARG A 19 2.33 -3.20 -2.00
C ARG A 19 3.21 -3.00 -3.22
N ALA A 20 3.99 -1.94 -3.23
CA ALA A 20 5.01 -1.69 -4.23
C ALA A 20 6.28 -1.13 -3.57
N PHE A 21 7.41 -1.30 -4.23
CA PHE A 21 8.63 -0.55 -3.97
C PHE A 21 8.99 0.22 -5.24
N LEU A 22 8.81 1.53 -5.18
CA LEU A 22 8.92 2.42 -6.33
C LEU A 22 10.28 3.10 -6.34
N ASP A 23 10.73 3.46 -7.53
CA ASP A 23 11.75 4.51 -7.69
C ASP A 23 11.09 5.90 -7.62
N GLU A 24 11.91 6.94 -7.70
CA GLU A 24 11.47 8.34 -7.61
C GLU A 24 10.51 8.73 -8.76
N ASP A 25 10.81 8.30 -10.00
CA ASP A 25 9.99 8.60 -11.17
C ASP A 25 8.60 7.96 -11.08
N ALA A 26 8.56 6.70 -10.65
CA ALA A 26 7.34 5.94 -10.47
C ALA A 26 6.47 6.51 -9.35
N GLU A 27 7.10 6.90 -8.25
CA GLU A 27 6.42 7.59 -7.15
C GLU A 27 5.81 8.91 -7.62
N ALA A 28 6.60 9.77 -8.27
CA ALA A 28 6.15 11.08 -8.74
C ALA A 28 4.90 10.94 -9.63
N ARG A 29 4.92 9.99 -10.56
CA ARG A 29 3.78 9.69 -11.45
C ARG A 29 2.56 9.19 -10.69
N LEU A 30 2.75 8.32 -9.70
CA LEU A 30 1.66 7.83 -8.86
C LEU A 30 0.98 9.00 -8.13
N THR A 31 1.76 9.92 -7.58
CA THR A 31 1.26 11.10 -6.86
C THR A 31 0.63 12.15 -7.79
N ASP A 32 1.08 12.26 -9.04
CA ASP A 32 0.53 13.16 -10.07
C ASP A 32 -0.78 12.64 -10.70
N GLY A 33 -1.33 11.54 -10.18
CA GLY A 33 -2.63 11.00 -10.59
C GLY A 33 -2.57 9.90 -11.66
N ALA A 34 -1.38 9.44 -12.05
CA ALA A 34 -1.22 8.22 -12.85
C ALA A 34 -1.43 6.98 -11.96
N ARG A 35 -2.70 6.71 -11.67
CA ARG A 35 -3.17 5.66 -10.73
C ARG A 35 -2.93 4.22 -11.17
N LYS A 36 -2.30 3.99 -12.32
CA LYS A 36 -2.01 2.64 -12.86
C LYS A 36 -0.51 2.43 -12.99
N LEU A 37 0.03 1.58 -12.11
CA LEU A 37 1.41 1.12 -12.17
C LEU A 37 1.55 -0.06 -13.14
N ARG A 38 2.50 0.04 -14.07
CA ARG A 38 2.87 -1.08 -14.95
C ARG A 38 3.55 -2.18 -14.11
N PRO A 39 3.36 -3.48 -14.41
CA PRO A 39 3.92 -4.57 -13.60
C PRO A 39 5.43 -4.49 -13.32
N SER A 40 6.22 -3.96 -14.26
CA SER A 40 7.67 -3.78 -14.11
C SER A 40 8.05 -2.75 -13.05
N VAL A 41 7.17 -1.79 -12.77
CA VAL A 41 7.41 -0.64 -11.89
C VAL A 41 7.11 -0.97 -10.42
N TRP A 42 6.37 -2.05 -10.17
CA TRP A 42 5.98 -2.46 -8.82
C TRP A 42 7.17 -2.71 -7.89
N ASN A 43 8.34 -3.09 -8.43
CA ASN A 43 9.55 -3.33 -7.65
C ASN A 43 10.77 -2.62 -8.27
N SER A 44 10.59 -1.38 -8.74
CA SER A 44 11.63 -0.64 -9.46
C SER A 44 12.60 0.13 -8.56
N GLY A 45 12.28 0.30 -7.27
CA GLY A 45 13.17 0.99 -6.32
C GLY A 45 12.99 0.53 -4.88
N GLU A 46 13.25 1.42 -3.93
CA GLU A 46 13.23 1.12 -2.49
C GLU A 46 12.13 1.84 -1.72
N GLN A 47 11.36 2.71 -2.37
CA GLN A 47 10.33 3.53 -1.73
C GLN A 47 9.08 2.68 -1.45
N PRO A 48 8.76 2.38 -0.19
CA PRO A 48 7.67 1.47 0.13
C PRO A 48 6.31 2.15 0.05
N TRP A 49 5.42 1.55 -0.74
CA TRP A 49 4.06 1.98 -0.93
C TRP A 49 3.08 0.85 -0.60
N VAL A 50 2.00 1.20 0.10
CA VAL A 50 0.79 0.39 0.18
C VAL A 50 -0.18 0.92 -0.87
N ILE A 51 -0.59 0.05 -1.80
CA ILE A 51 -1.41 0.44 -2.95
C ILE A 51 -2.89 0.23 -2.63
N ASP A 52 -3.27 -0.99 -2.27
CA ASP A 52 -4.64 -1.33 -1.90
C ASP A 52 -4.67 -2.04 -0.55
N VAL A 53 -5.67 -1.70 0.26
CA VAL A 53 -5.98 -2.36 1.53
C VAL A 53 -7.46 -2.69 1.53
N PHE A 54 -7.77 -3.98 1.47
CA PHE A 54 -9.14 -4.47 1.51
C PHE A 54 -9.34 -5.28 2.79
N VAL A 55 -10.11 -4.70 3.73
CA VAL A 55 -10.35 -5.28 5.06
C VAL A 55 -11.85 -5.17 5.39
N PRO A 56 -12.71 -6.00 4.77
CA PRO A 56 -14.17 -5.84 4.82
C PRO A 56 -14.76 -6.09 6.21
N PHE A 57 -14.03 -6.77 7.10
CA PHE A 57 -14.50 -7.15 8.43
C PHE A 57 -13.89 -6.28 9.56
N GLY A 58 -13.22 -5.17 9.20
CA GLY A 58 -12.54 -4.28 10.15
C GLY A 58 -11.16 -4.79 10.62
N GLY A 59 -10.47 -3.99 11.44
CA GLY A 59 -9.12 -4.29 11.93
C GLY A 59 -7.99 -3.87 10.97
N ALA A 60 -8.22 -2.84 10.16
CA ALA A 60 -7.22 -2.34 9.21
C ALA A 60 -5.91 -1.93 9.90
N ASP A 61 -5.97 -1.30 11.08
CA ASP A 61 -4.80 -0.87 11.84
C ASP A 61 -3.90 -2.03 12.25
N ASP A 62 -4.46 -3.12 12.79
CA ASP A 62 -3.70 -4.32 13.14
C ASP A 62 -3.02 -4.96 11.92
N ILE A 63 -3.73 -4.99 10.79
CA ILE A 63 -3.21 -5.52 9.52
C ILE A 63 -2.06 -4.66 9.01
N LEU A 64 -2.20 -3.33 9.03
CA LEU A 64 -1.17 -2.39 8.62
C LEU A 64 0.05 -2.44 9.54
N GLN A 65 -0.15 -2.52 10.86
CA GLN A 65 0.95 -2.70 11.81
C GLN A 65 1.69 -4.02 11.60
N THR A 66 0.97 -5.10 11.34
CA THR A 66 1.57 -6.41 11.03
C THR A 66 2.38 -6.33 9.74
N LEU A 67 1.83 -5.70 8.71
CA LEU A 67 2.51 -5.50 7.43
C LEU A 67 3.79 -4.66 7.61
N ARG A 68 3.73 -3.59 8.40
CA ARG A 68 4.88 -2.75 8.73
C ARG A 68 6.02 -3.55 9.31
N LYS A 69 5.73 -4.34 10.35
CA LYS A 69 6.74 -5.15 11.05
C LYS A 69 7.31 -6.25 10.16
N ALA A 70 6.49 -6.82 9.28
CA ALA A 70 6.90 -7.95 8.43
C ALA A 70 7.65 -7.53 7.16
N VAL A 71 7.38 -6.33 6.62
CA VAL A 71 7.82 -5.95 5.28
C VAL A 71 8.56 -4.61 5.23
N PHE A 72 8.17 -3.64 6.06
CA PHE A 72 8.64 -2.26 5.98
C PHE A 72 9.41 -1.84 7.24
N LEU A 73 10.11 -2.79 7.87
CA LEU A 73 10.78 -2.55 9.14
C LEU A 73 11.77 -1.37 9.02
N GLY A 74 11.56 -0.34 9.85
CA GLY A 74 12.40 0.86 9.87
C GLY A 74 12.20 1.84 8.69
N LYS A 75 11.27 1.57 7.76
CA LYS A 75 10.96 2.47 6.65
C LYS A 75 9.65 3.22 6.92
N LYS A 76 9.57 4.46 6.42
CA LYS A 76 8.33 5.22 6.35
C LYS A 76 7.52 4.73 5.16
N VAL A 77 6.24 4.42 5.37
CA VAL A 77 5.39 3.83 4.34
C VAL A 77 4.40 4.87 3.84
N LYS A 78 4.23 4.94 2.52
CA LYS A 78 3.32 5.88 1.87
C LYS A 78 2.07 5.16 1.34
N MET A 79 0.95 5.86 1.37
CA MET A 79 -0.33 5.38 0.83
C MET A 79 -1.14 6.57 0.29
N LEU A 80 -1.90 6.35 -0.79
CA LEU A 80 -2.91 7.31 -1.22
C LEU A 80 -4.19 7.07 -0.40
N GLN A 81 -4.66 8.12 0.29
CA GLN A 81 -5.97 8.13 0.94
C GLN A 81 -6.83 9.24 0.35
N ARG A 82 -8.15 9.13 0.49
CA ARG A 82 -9.04 10.21 0.10
C ARG A 82 -8.78 11.41 1.01
N SER A 83 -8.67 12.61 0.44
CA SER A 83 -8.50 13.81 1.27
C SER A 83 -9.65 13.94 2.27
N PRO A 84 -9.39 14.46 3.48
CA PRO A 84 -10.44 14.70 4.49
C PRO A 84 -11.60 15.55 3.95
N ASP A 85 -11.28 16.51 3.08
CA ASP A 85 -12.25 17.42 2.44
C ASP A 85 -13.04 16.76 1.30
N GLY A 86 -12.79 15.48 1.02
CA GLY A 86 -13.52 14.69 0.02
C GLY A 86 -13.08 14.91 -1.43
N ASP A 87 -12.28 15.95 -1.69
CA ASP A 87 -11.73 16.29 -3.00
C ASP A 87 -10.34 15.66 -3.22
N GLY A 88 -10.24 14.85 -4.28
CA GLY A 88 -8.99 14.19 -4.66
C GLY A 88 -8.47 13.14 -3.67
N VAL A 89 -7.15 12.96 -3.70
CA VAL A 89 -6.40 12.03 -2.85
C VAL A 89 -5.19 12.76 -2.26
N ALA A 90 -4.81 12.37 -1.05
CA ALA A 90 -3.64 12.85 -0.36
C ALA A 90 -2.66 11.70 -0.11
N VAL A 91 -1.36 12.01 -0.11
CA VAL A 91 -0.33 11.07 0.35
C VAL A 91 -0.30 11.10 1.87
N VAL A 92 -0.51 9.94 2.47
CA VAL A 92 -0.35 9.75 3.92
C VAL A 92 0.92 8.93 4.15
N GLU A 93 1.79 9.44 5.01
CA GLU A 93 3.05 8.82 5.41
C GLU A 93 2.98 8.42 6.88
N TRP A 94 3.38 7.19 7.20
CA TRP A 94 3.33 6.66 8.57
C TRP A 94 4.50 5.72 8.90
#